data_AF-A0A355U0B4-F1
#
_entry.id   AF-A0A355U0B4-F1
#
_cell.length_a   1.000
_cell.length_b   1.000
_cell.length_c   1.000
_cell.angle_alpha   90.00
_cell.angle_beta   90.00
_cell.angle_gamma   90.00
#
_symmetry.space_group_name_H-M   'P 1'
#
loop_
_entity.id
_entity.type
_entity.pdbx_description
1 polymer ?
#
loop_
_entity_poly.entity_id
_entity_poly.type
_entity_poly.pdbx_seq_one_letter_code
_entity_poly.pdbx_strand_id
1 'polypeptide(L)'
;MNKIKKHMPKVLSGVLSLTILCSGIGVASYSAGAKSNDENTAKTSSSEVLQDKKSNSPSDSKKLFKNETVYVIANADGSAKKVIVSDWIKNTAKAKTFADISKLENIENVKGDETYTIDEDNMYEWNADGEDIYYQGTGNEELPVGLNISYKLDGKSISAEQLAGKSGKVTMCFDYTNRKSEKVKIDGKEEEIYVPFVMLTGMMLDNDIFSNVEVSNGKIINDGSHTYVAGFALPGMQSNLNIDSEDFEIPDYVEITADTDNFEIATTLTLATNDMFSDIDFSDVDDKMDSLSDSLSDLTDAAEQLIDGSSALYDGLNTLLDKSG
;
A
#
# COMPACT_ATOMS: atom_id res chain seq x y z
N MET A 1 -5.99 -28.32 21.03
CA MET A 1 -5.74 -27.55 19.79
C MET A 1 -6.91 -27.76 18.84
N ASN A 2 -7.72 -26.72 18.62
CA ASN A 2 -8.94 -26.79 17.80
C ASN A 2 -8.60 -27.03 16.32
N LYS A 3 -9.35 -27.91 15.65
CA LYS A 3 -9.20 -28.27 14.22
C LYS A 3 -9.24 -27.06 13.26
N ILE A 4 -9.87 -25.96 13.70
CA ILE A 4 -9.90 -24.64 13.03
C ILE A 4 -8.48 -24.15 12.66
N LYS A 5 -7.49 -24.38 13.53
CA LYS A 5 -6.09 -23.96 13.28
C LYS A 5 -5.47 -24.65 12.04
N LYS A 6 -5.97 -25.83 11.62
CA LYS A 6 -5.31 -26.67 10.59
C LYS A 6 -5.62 -26.27 9.14
N HIS A 7 -6.71 -25.55 8.88
CA HIS A 7 -7.21 -25.33 7.50
C HIS A 7 -7.25 -23.87 7.04
N MET A 8 -7.30 -22.91 7.97
CA MET A 8 -7.21 -21.46 7.70
C MET A 8 -6.09 -20.99 6.76
N PRO A 9 -4.92 -21.62 6.72
CA PRO A 9 -3.82 -21.08 5.94
C PRO A 9 -3.83 -21.49 4.46
N LYS A 10 -4.37 -22.69 4.19
CA LYS A 10 -4.74 -23.12 2.83
C LYS A 10 -5.82 -22.21 2.25
N VAL A 11 -6.63 -21.63 3.14
CA VAL A 11 -7.69 -20.71 2.78
C VAL A 11 -7.13 -19.31 2.52
N LEU A 12 -6.20 -18.81 3.35
CA LEU A 12 -5.51 -17.54 3.10
C LEU A 12 -4.74 -17.53 1.77
N SER A 13 -3.98 -18.60 1.49
CA SER A 13 -3.31 -18.78 0.19
C SER A 13 -4.31 -18.88 -0.97
N GLY A 14 -5.50 -19.43 -0.71
CA GLY A 14 -6.60 -19.46 -1.67
C GLY A 14 -7.16 -18.07 -1.97
N VAL A 15 -7.43 -17.26 -0.93
CA VAL A 15 -7.92 -15.88 -1.05
C VAL A 15 -6.91 -15.00 -1.80
N LEU A 16 -5.62 -15.14 -1.50
CA LEU A 16 -4.54 -14.50 -2.25
C LEU A 16 -4.56 -14.89 -3.74
N SER A 17 -4.67 -16.19 -4.05
CA SER A 17 -4.70 -16.68 -5.43
C SER A 17 -5.90 -16.17 -6.25
N LEU A 18 -7.01 -15.81 -5.59
CA LEU A 18 -8.21 -15.21 -6.19
C LEU A 18 -8.05 -13.70 -6.43
N THR A 19 -7.19 -13.03 -5.66
CA THR A 19 -6.97 -11.56 -5.73
C THR A 19 -5.71 -11.14 -6.49
N ILE A 20 -4.77 -12.04 -6.77
CA ILE A 20 -3.53 -11.80 -7.57
C ILE A 20 -3.80 -11.35 -9.04
N LEU A 21 -5.05 -11.29 -9.49
CA LEU A 21 -5.39 -10.68 -10.78
C LEU A 21 -5.38 -9.14 -10.78
N CYS A 22 -5.18 -8.50 -9.63
CA CYS A 22 -4.90 -7.06 -9.52
C CYS A 22 -3.53 -6.86 -8.87
N SER A 23 -2.47 -6.85 -9.67
CA SER A 23 -1.09 -6.65 -9.23
C SER A 23 -0.85 -5.23 -8.70
N GLY A 24 -0.26 -5.13 -7.50
CA GLY A 24 0.62 -4.04 -7.05
C GLY A 24 0.03 -2.67 -6.70
N ILE A 25 -0.73 -2.54 -5.61
CA ILE A 25 -1.25 -1.23 -5.13
C ILE A 25 -0.14 -0.40 -4.46
N GLY A 26 0.79 0.17 -5.23
CA GLY A 26 1.79 1.12 -4.74
C GLY A 26 1.16 2.45 -4.31
N VAL A 27 0.69 2.54 -3.06
CA VAL A 27 0.22 3.79 -2.45
C VAL A 27 1.41 4.72 -2.23
N ALA A 28 1.34 5.95 -2.71
CA ALA A 28 2.19 7.04 -2.24
C ALA A 28 1.28 8.17 -1.79
N SER A 29 1.38 8.54 -0.51
CA SER A 29 0.60 9.63 0.06
C SER A 29 1.40 10.91 0.15
N TYR A 30 0.85 11.99 -0.42
CA TYR A 30 1.33 13.36 -0.24
C TYR A 30 0.22 14.15 0.44
N SER A 31 0.53 14.98 1.44
CA SER A 31 -0.43 15.94 1.98
C SER A 31 0.01 17.37 1.62
N ALA A 32 -0.85 18.09 0.89
CA ALA A 32 -0.68 19.51 0.57
C ALA A 32 -1.99 20.25 0.83
N GLY A 33 -1.91 21.28 1.67
CA GLY A 33 -3.05 21.98 2.26
C GLY A 33 -3.80 22.96 1.34
N ALA A 34 -5.06 23.19 1.75
CA ALA A 34 -5.96 24.33 1.49
C ALA A 34 -6.93 24.34 0.27
N LYS A 35 -8.22 24.12 0.65
CA LYS A 35 -9.50 24.77 0.29
C LYS A 35 -10.34 24.30 -0.92
N SER A 36 -11.64 24.35 -0.67
CA SER A 36 -12.75 23.47 -1.06
C SER A 36 -13.74 24.08 -2.08
N ASN A 37 -14.59 23.25 -2.71
CA ASN A 37 -16.07 23.32 -2.56
C ASN A 37 -16.86 22.25 -3.36
N ASP A 38 -17.94 21.78 -2.70
CA ASP A 38 -19.24 21.22 -3.13
C ASP A 38 -19.28 19.93 -3.99
N GLU A 39 -19.93 18.82 -3.65
CA GLU A 39 -21.26 18.42 -3.09
C GLU A 39 -22.14 17.69 -4.15
N ASN A 40 -22.30 16.37 -3.95
CA ASN A 40 -23.58 15.65 -3.83
C ASN A 40 -24.11 14.68 -4.94
N THR A 41 -24.48 13.48 -4.46
CA THR A 41 -25.62 12.57 -4.80
C THR A 41 -25.62 11.57 -5.98
N ALA A 42 -25.29 10.30 -5.65
CA ALA A 42 -26.17 9.10 -5.57
C ALA A 42 -26.53 8.17 -6.78
N LYS A 43 -26.42 6.85 -6.45
CA LYS A 43 -27.18 5.63 -6.85
C LYS A 43 -26.58 4.62 -7.85
N THR A 44 -26.11 3.50 -7.28
CA THR A 44 -26.46 2.07 -7.51
C THR A 44 -26.87 1.61 -8.92
N SER A 45 -26.10 0.68 -9.51
CA SER A 45 -26.52 -0.72 -9.78
C SER A 45 -25.40 -1.57 -10.37
N SER A 46 -25.47 -2.86 -10.02
CA SER A 46 -24.56 -3.97 -10.29
C SER A 46 -24.35 -4.30 -11.77
N SER A 47 -23.21 -4.93 -12.09
CA SER A 47 -23.13 -6.12 -12.96
C SER A 47 -21.75 -6.80 -12.87
N GLU A 48 -21.79 -8.12 -12.85
CA GLU A 48 -20.71 -9.08 -12.79
C GLU A 48 -19.94 -9.16 -14.12
N VAL A 49 -18.63 -9.37 -14.10
CA VAL A 49 -17.93 -10.07 -15.19
C VAL A 49 -17.05 -11.17 -14.61
N LEU A 50 -17.45 -12.39 -14.92
CA LEU A 50 -16.78 -13.65 -14.68
C LEU A 50 -15.45 -13.72 -15.46
N GLN A 51 -14.36 -14.10 -14.80
CA GLN A 51 -13.34 -14.95 -15.44
C GLN A 51 -12.94 -16.08 -14.51
N ASP A 52 -13.43 -17.26 -14.88
CA ASP A 52 -13.08 -18.57 -14.38
C ASP A 52 -11.77 -19.03 -15.07
N LYS A 53 -10.79 -19.54 -14.31
CA LYS A 53 -10.07 -20.80 -14.64
C LYS A 53 -8.89 -21.13 -13.72
N LYS A 54 -8.98 -22.31 -13.09
CA LYS A 54 -7.86 -23.25 -12.97
C LYS A 54 -7.61 -23.93 -14.33
N SER A 55 -6.39 -23.87 -14.87
CA SER A 55 -5.65 -25.05 -15.36
C SER A 55 -4.23 -24.67 -15.84
N ASN A 56 -3.23 -25.34 -15.30
CA ASN A 56 -1.82 -25.25 -15.69
C ASN A 56 -1.56 -26.00 -17.01
N SER A 57 -1.00 -25.32 -18.02
CA SER A 57 -0.08 -25.91 -19.00
C SER A 57 0.73 -24.81 -19.71
N PRO A 58 2.05 -24.96 -19.91
CA PRO A 58 2.91 -23.94 -20.48
C PRO A 58 2.77 -23.91 -22.01
N SER A 59 2.05 -22.91 -22.50
CA SER A 59 2.14 -22.49 -23.90
C SER A 59 2.34 -20.99 -23.91
N ASP A 60 3.25 -20.52 -24.77
CA ASP A 60 3.45 -19.11 -25.17
C ASP A 60 2.14 -18.54 -25.75
N SER A 61 1.18 -18.33 -24.87
CA SER A 61 -0.09 -17.69 -25.16
C SER A 61 0.17 -16.20 -25.08
N LYS A 62 0.18 -15.57 -26.26
CA LYS A 62 -0.01 -14.13 -26.47
C LYS A 62 -1.08 -13.60 -25.50
N LYS A 63 -0.66 -12.95 -24.42
CA LYS A 63 -1.52 -12.46 -23.34
C LYS A 63 -1.32 -10.96 -23.13
N LEU A 64 -2.38 -10.30 -22.74
CA LEU A 64 -2.30 -8.96 -22.17
C LEU A 64 -2.16 -9.11 -20.66
N PHE A 65 -1.25 -8.36 -20.06
CA PHE A 65 -1.09 -8.30 -18.61
C PHE A 65 -1.25 -6.85 -18.18
N LYS A 66 -2.10 -6.60 -17.18
CA LYS A 66 -2.31 -5.27 -16.62
C LYS A 66 -1.65 -5.20 -15.26
N ASN A 67 -0.87 -4.14 -15.03
CA ASN A 67 -0.32 -3.78 -13.73
C ASN A 67 -0.85 -2.40 -13.36
N GLU A 68 -1.47 -2.29 -12.18
CA GLU A 68 -2.12 -1.07 -11.72
C GLU A 68 -1.34 -0.51 -10.54
N THR A 69 -0.99 0.77 -10.54
CA THR A 69 -0.38 1.46 -9.39
C THR A 69 -1.29 2.60 -8.94
N VAL A 70 -1.70 2.58 -7.67
CA VAL A 70 -2.67 3.52 -7.10
C VAL A 70 -1.99 4.50 -6.15
N TYR A 71 -1.84 5.74 -6.59
CA TYR A 71 -1.33 6.84 -5.76
C TYR A 71 -2.47 7.53 -5.01
N VAL A 72 -2.32 7.79 -3.73
CA VAL A 72 -3.37 8.38 -2.88
C VAL A 72 -2.84 9.60 -2.17
N ILE A 73 -3.15 10.80 -2.66
CA ILE A 73 -2.88 12.04 -1.93
C ILE A 73 -3.88 12.12 -0.77
N ALA A 74 -3.38 12.09 0.46
CA ALA A 74 -4.20 12.08 1.68
C ALA A 74 -4.16 13.43 2.39
N ASN A 75 -5.22 13.74 3.14
CA ASN A 75 -5.21 14.85 4.10
C ASN A 75 -4.42 14.46 5.35
N ALA A 76 -4.18 15.43 6.24
CA ALA A 76 -3.41 15.19 7.46
C ALA A 76 -4.09 14.21 8.44
N ASP A 77 -5.38 13.95 8.29
CA ASP A 77 -6.12 12.93 9.05
C ASP A 77 -6.12 11.54 8.37
N GLY A 78 -5.43 11.38 7.24
CA GLY A 78 -5.38 10.15 6.47
C GLY A 78 -6.50 9.98 5.43
N SER A 79 -7.51 10.85 5.41
CA SER A 79 -8.60 10.76 4.43
C SER A 79 -8.10 11.02 3.01
N ALA A 80 -8.54 10.20 2.04
CA ALA A 80 -8.14 10.35 0.65
C ALA A 80 -8.68 11.66 0.05
N LYS A 81 -7.77 12.51 -0.43
CA LYS A 81 -8.09 13.77 -1.13
C LYS A 81 -8.14 13.57 -2.64
N LYS A 82 -7.20 12.79 -3.19
CA LYS A 82 -7.12 12.48 -4.62
C LYS A 82 -6.51 11.10 -4.82
N VAL A 83 -7.13 10.30 -5.69
CA VAL A 83 -6.61 8.98 -6.08
C VAL A 83 -6.24 9.04 -7.56
N ILE A 84 -5.00 8.72 -7.87
CA ILE A 84 -4.48 8.64 -9.25
C ILE A 84 -4.11 7.18 -9.48
N VAL A 85 -4.67 6.59 -10.53
CA VAL A 85 -4.39 5.21 -10.91
C VAL A 85 -3.60 5.22 -12.19
N SER A 86 -2.46 4.55 -12.19
CA SER A 86 -1.58 4.39 -13.35
C SER A 86 -1.58 2.94 -13.76
N ASP A 87 -2.04 2.68 -14.98
CA ASP A 87 -2.10 1.34 -15.55
C ASP A 87 -1.04 1.14 -16.61
N TRP A 88 -0.37 -0.01 -16.55
CA TRP A 88 0.49 -0.52 -17.61
C TRP A 88 -0.10 -1.83 -18.14
N ILE A 89 -0.58 -1.79 -19.39
CA ILE A 89 -1.02 -2.97 -20.12
C ILE A 89 0.10 -3.45 -21.03
N LYS A 90 0.74 -4.55 -20.64
CA LYS A 90 1.80 -5.23 -21.39
C LYS A 90 1.21 -6.06 -22.53
N ASN A 91 1.51 -5.68 -23.76
CA ASN A 91 0.99 -6.28 -24.97
C ASN A 91 1.94 -7.34 -25.54
N THR A 92 2.13 -8.45 -24.81
CA THR A 92 2.98 -9.56 -25.29
C THR A 92 2.41 -10.22 -26.55
N ALA A 93 1.11 -10.01 -26.81
CA ALA A 93 0.43 -10.49 -27.99
C ALA A 93 0.85 -9.78 -29.28
N LYS A 94 1.45 -8.59 -29.17
CA LYS A 94 1.63 -7.65 -30.29
C LYS A 94 0.31 -7.40 -31.02
N ALA A 95 -0.78 -7.28 -30.24
CA ALA A 95 -2.11 -7.01 -30.75
C ALA A 95 -2.20 -5.56 -31.23
N LYS A 96 -2.80 -5.36 -32.40
CA LYS A 96 -3.02 -4.01 -32.94
C LYS A 96 -4.08 -3.23 -32.18
N THR A 97 -5.10 -3.94 -31.72
CA THR A 97 -6.17 -3.39 -30.89
C THR A 97 -6.54 -4.34 -29.77
N PHE A 98 -7.03 -3.81 -28.66
CA PHE A 98 -7.63 -4.60 -27.59
C PHE A 98 -8.57 -3.74 -26.73
N ALA A 99 -9.50 -4.41 -26.04
CA ALA A 99 -10.42 -3.78 -25.10
C ALA A 99 -9.89 -3.86 -23.66
N ASP A 100 -10.10 -2.80 -22.90
CA ASP A 100 -9.86 -2.72 -21.46
C ASP A 100 -11.08 -2.06 -20.79
N ILE A 101 -11.51 -2.58 -19.64
CA ILE A 101 -12.60 -1.97 -18.88
C ILE A 101 -11.96 -1.16 -17.77
N SER A 102 -12.29 0.12 -17.70
CA SER A 102 -11.78 1.02 -16.67
C SER A 102 -12.89 1.89 -16.12
N LYS A 103 -12.96 1.98 -14.79
CA LYS A 103 -13.89 2.87 -14.09
C LYS A 103 -13.24 4.20 -13.70
N LEU A 104 -12.03 4.45 -14.21
CA LEU A 104 -11.32 5.69 -13.94
C LEU A 104 -11.93 6.83 -14.74
N GLU A 105 -11.89 8.01 -14.14
CA GLU A 105 -12.25 9.25 -14.79
C GLU A 105 -11.02 9.94 -15.36
N ASN A 106 -11.20 10.78 -16.38
CA ASN A 106 -10.12 11.57 -16.98
C ASN A 106 -8.92 10.71 -17.40
N ILE A 107 -9.19 9.59 -18.10
CA ILE A 107 -8.13 8.72 -18.60
C ILE A 107 -7.28 9.47 -19.63
N GLU A 108 -5.97 9.35 -19.51
CA GLU A 108 -4.99 9.93 -20.41
C GLU A 108 -3.90 8.90 -20.72
N ASN A 109 -3.56 8.72 -22.00
CA ASN A 109 -2.34 8.01 -22.38
C ASN A 109 -1.13 8.88 -21.96
N VAL A 110 -0.27 8.34 -21.10
CA VAL A 110 0.89 9.06 -20.56
C VAL A 110 2.20 8.71 -21.24
N LYS A 111 2.19 7.73 -22.16
CA LYS A 111 3.38 7.32 -22.90
C LYS A 111 3.02 6.79 -24.28
N GLY A 112 3.25 7.65 -25.27
CA GLY A 112 3.01 7.36 -26.67
C GLY A 112 1.86 8.19 -27.23
N ASP A 113 1.48 7.89 -28.47
CA ASP A 113 0.43 8.60 -29.21
C ASP A 113 -0.75 7.65 -29.54
N GLU A 114 -0.80 6.47 -28.91
CA GLU A 114 -1.86 5.49 -29.07
C GLU A 114 -3.19 6.10 -28.63
N THR A 115 -4.21 5.89 -29.46
CA THR A 115 -5.55 6.43 -29.26
C THR A 115 -6.50 5.36 -28.78
N TYR A 116 -7.63 5.77 -28.20
CA TYR A 116 -8.70 4.87 -27.81
C TYR A 116 -10.07 5.46 -28.16
N THR A 117 -11.06 4.58 -28.25
CA THR A 117 -12.48 4.93 -28.24
C THR A 117 -13.14 4.36 -27.01
N ILE A 118 -14.17 5.02 -26.50
CA ILE A 118 -14.93 4.61 -25.31
C ILE A 118 -16.38 4.35 -25.69
N ASP A 119 -16.97 3.27 -25.15
CA ASP A 119 -18.39 2.95 -25.28
C ASP A 119 -19.21 3.35 -24.04
N GLU A 120 -20.51 3.01 -24.04
CA GLU A 120 -21.43 3.34 -22.94
C GLU A 120 -21.16 2.56 -21.64
N ASP A 121 -20.41 1.46 -21.71
CA ASP A 121 -20.09 0.57 -20.58
C ASP A 121 -18.69 0.86 -19.97
N ASN A 122 -18.06 1.98 -20.35
CA ASN A 122 -16.67 2.34 -20.04
C ASN A 122 -15.65 1.30 -20.54
N MET A 123 -15.92 0.68 -21.68
CA MET A 123 -14.96 -0.15 -22.38
C MET A 123 -14.10 0.74 -23.29
N TYR A 124 -12.80 0.72 -23.03
CA TYR A 124 -11.77 1.42 -23.80
C TYR A 124 -11.20 0.48 -24.85
N GLU A 125 -11.46 0.78 -26.12
CA GLU A 125 -10.81 0.07 -27.24
C GLU A 125 -9.53 0.81 -27.64
N TRP A 126 -8.39 0.26 -27.25
CA TRP A 126 -7.05 0.82 -27.49
C TRP A 126 -6.53 0.44 -28.87
N ASN A 127 -5.99 1.41 -29.60
CA ASN A 127 -5.23 1.22 -30.85
C ASN A 127 -3.73 1.16 -30.54
N ALA A 128 -3.27 0.01 -30.07
CA ALA A 128 -1.92 -0.18 -29.56
C ALA A 128 -0.84 -0.45 -30.62
N ASP A 129 -1.22 -0.86 -31.84
CA ASP A 129 -0.31 -1.27 -32.93
C ASP A 129 0.84 -2.21 -32.50
N GLY A 130 0.60 -3.04 -31.49
CA GLY A 130 1.58 -3.97 -30.93
C GLY A 130 2.44 -3.42 -29.78
N GLU A 131 2.26 -2.17 -29.39
CA GLU A 131 2.92 -1.56 -28.25
C GLU A 131 2.15 -1.81 -26.94
N ASP A 132 2.86 -1.59 -25.84
CA ASP A 132 2.27 -1.56 -24.50
C ASP A 132 1.49 -0.24 -24.33
N ILE A 133 0.44 -0.27 -23.52
CA ILE A 133 -0.32 0.94 -23.18
C ILE A 133 0.03 1.36 -21.75
N TYR A 134 0.27 2.66 -21.57
CA TYR A 134 0.42 3.29 -20.26
C TYR A 134 -0.58 4.43 -20.16
N TYR A 135 -1.54 4.32 -19.27
CA TYR A 135 -2.50 5.39 -19.07
C TYR A 135 -2.66 5.71 -17.58
N GLN A 136 -3.06 6.93 -17.29
CA GLN A 136 -3.43 7.35 -15.94
C GLN A 136 -4.88 7.80 -15.92
N GLY A 137 -5.52 7.71 -14.77
CA GLY A 137 -6.85 8.29 -14.53
C GLY A 137 -7.06 8.61 -13.05
N THR A 138 -8.21 9.18 -12.74
CA THR A 138 -8.64 9.46 -11.35
C THR A 138 -9.58 8.36 -10.88
N GLY A 139 -9.28 7.77 -9.73
CA GLY A 139 -10.11 6.74 -9.11
C GLY A 139 -11.09 7.34 -8.12
N ASN A 140 -12.34 6.86 -8.12
CA ASN A 140 -13.38 7.24 -7.16
C ASN A 140 -13.89 6.03 -6.34
N GLU A 141 -13.29 4.86 -6.51
CA GLU A 141 -13.65 3.66 -5.77
C GLU A 141 -13.06 3.67 -4.35
N GLU A 142 -13.64 2.82 -3.48
CA GLU A 142 -13.15 2.63 -2.13
C GLU A 142 -11.78 1.93 -2.13
N LEU A 143 -10.81 2.56 -1.46
CA LEU A 143 -9.46 2.01 -1.32
C LEU A 143 -9.50 0.68 -0.54
N PRO A 144 -8.68 -0.31 -0.93
CA PRO A 144 -8.66 -1.62 -0.29
C PRO A 144 -8.13 -1.59 1.14
N VAL A 145 -7.27 -0.61 1.45
CA VAL A 145 -6.85 -0.29 2.81
C VAL A 145 -7.10 1.18 3.05
N GLY A 146 -7.86 1.50 4.09
CA GLY A 146 -8.06 2.87 4.57
C GLY A 146 -6.96 3.29 5.53
N LEU A 147 -6.60 4.58 5.50
CA LEU A 147 -5.66 5.20 6.44
C LEU A 147 -6.44 6.20 7.31
N ASN A 148 -6.16 6.18 8.62
CA ASN A 148 -6.56 7.22 9.56
C ASN A 148 -5.34 7.65 10.37
N ILE A 149 -5.10 8.95 10.48
CA ILE A 149 -4.00 9.49 11.26
C ILE A 149 -4.56 10.29 12.43
N SER A 150 -4.21 9.89 13.65
CA SER A 150 -4.61 10.58 14.86
C SER A 150 -3.41 11.18 15.59
N TYR A 151 -3.65 12.31 16.27
CA TYR A 151 -2.59 13.07 16.94
C TYR A 151 -2.91 13.29 18.41
N LYS A 152 -1.86 13.23 19.23
CA LYS A 152 -1.88 13.70 20.62
C LYS A 152 -0.73 14.67 20.85
N LEU A 153 -0.96 15.71 21.65
CA LEU A 153 0.07 16.57 22.20
C LEU A 153 0.04 16.46 23.73
N ASP A 154 1.16 16.08 24.34
CA ASP A 154 1.28 15.82 25.77
C ASP A 154 0.21 14.85 26.28
N GLY A 155 -0.07 13.81 25.48
CA GLY A 155 -1.08 12.79 25.76
C GLY A 155 -2.53 13.19 25.52
N LYS A 156 -2.81 14.43 25.08
CA LYS A 156 -4.18 14.91 24.80
C LYS A 156 -4.44 14.94 23.30
N SER A 157 -5.57 14.38 22.87
CA SER A 157 -6.01 14.44 21.47
C SER A 157 -6.09 15.87 20.95
N ILE A 158 -5.63 16.06 19.71
CA ILE A 158 -5.58 17.35 19.02
C ILE A 158 -5.75 17.11 17.51
N SER A 159 -6.28 18.08 16.76
CA SER A 159 -6.30 17.98 15.30
C SER A 159 -4.95 18.35 14.69
N ALA A 160 -4.67 17.90 13.47
CA ALA A 160 -3.44 18.25 12.76
C ALA A 160 -3.28 19.78 12.59
N GLU A 161 -4.36 20.50 12.31
CA GLU A 161 -4.36 21.95 12.12
C GLU A 161 -4.06 22.69 13.42
N GLN A 162 -4.54 22.17 14.55
CA GLN A 162 -4.29 22.74 15.86
C GLN A 162 -2.89 22.41 16.38
N LEU A 163 -2.31 21.30 15.94
CA LEU A 163 -0.98 20.86 16.33
C LEU A 163 0.13 21.70 15.70
N ALA A 164 -0.08 22.21 14.49
CA ALA A 164 0.88 23.02 13.76
C ALA A 164 1.45 24.17 14.61
N GLY A 165 2.78 24.24 14.68
CA GLY A 165 3.54 25.25 15.41
C GLY A 165 3.51 25.13 16.94
N LYS A 166 2.97 24.03 17.49
CA LYS A 166 3.00 23.77 18.93
C LYS A 166 4.28 23.04 19.34
N SER A 167 4.66 23.24 20.60
CA SER A 167 5.74 22.53 21.27
C SER A 167 5.16 21.49 22.24
N GLY A 168 5.88 20.40 22.48
CA GLY A 168 5.55 19.35 23.44
C GLY A 168 5.85 17.95 22.90
N LYS A 169 5.40 16.92 23.61
CA LYS A 169 5.53 15.53 23.14
C LYS A 169 4.37 15.19 22.21
N VAL A 170 4.66 15.00 20.93
CA VAL A 170 3.68 14.59 19.93
C VAL A 170 3.64 13.06 19.83
N THR A 171 2.43 12.51 19.67
CA THR A 171 2.19 11.13 19.24
C THR A 171 1.36 11.17 17.98
N MET A 172 1.82 10.49 16.93
CA MET A 172 1.13 10.27 15.66
C MET A 172 0.83 8.78 15.53
N CYS A 173 -0.43 8.42 15.36
CA CYS A 173 -0.85 7.03 15.16
C CYS A 173 -1.45 6.86 13.76
N PHE A 174 -0.86 5.98 12.97
CA PHE A 174 -1.25 5.62 11.62
C PHE A 174 -2.01 4.29 11.67
N ASP A 175 -3.33 4.39 11.68
CA ASP A 175 -4.24 3.26 11.74
C ASP A 175 -4.63 2.81 10.33
N TYR A 176 -4.53 1.50 10.10
CA TYR A 176 -4.86 0.90 8.81
C TYR A 176 -6.11 0.02 8.91
N THR A 177 -7.08 0.26 8.04
CA THR A 177 -8.32 -0.53 7.98
C THR A 177 -8.35 -1.35 6.70
N ASN A 178 -8.20 -2.65 6.80
CA ASN A 178 -8.35 -3.56 5.66
C ASN A 178 -9.84 -3.70 5.29
N ARG A 179 -10.18 -3.43 4.03
CA ARG A 179 -11.55 -3.46 3.49
C ARG A 179 -11.75 -4.55 2.45
N LYS A 180 -10.72 -5.34 2.16
CA LYS A 180 -10.80 -6.47 1.22
C LYS A 180 -10.84 -7.77 2.00
N SER A 181 -11.99 -8.43 1.97
CA SER A 181 -12.21 -9.73 2.58
C SER A 181 -12.98 -10.65 1.63
N GLU A 182 -12.83 -11.95 1.87
CA GLU A 182 -13.61 -13.00 1.24
C GLU A 182 -14.24 -13.91 2.28
N LYS A 183 -15.47 -14.34 2.00
CA LYS A 183 -16.18 -15.33 2.80
C LYS A 183 -15.83 -16.72 2.32
N VAL A 184 -15.26 -17.51 3.21
CA VAL A 184 -14.68 -18.82 2.89
C VAL A 184 -15.20 -19.85 3.88
N LYS A 185 -15.49 -21.05 3.36
CA LYS A 185 -16.03 -22.12 4.19
C LYS A 185 -14.90 -22.96 4.76
N ILE A 186 -14.63 -22.82 6.05
CA ILE A 186 -13.59 -23.55 6.79
C ILE A 186 -14.26 -24.53 7.74
N ASP A 187 -14.02 -25.82 7.57
CA ASP A 187 -14.59 -26.89 8.41
C ASP A 187 -16.13 -26.81 8.57
N GLY A 188 -16.82 -26.36 7.53
CA GLY A 188 -18.28 -26.25 7.50
C GLY A 188 -18.84 -24.93 8.05
N LYS A 189 -18.00 -24.04 8.62
CA LYS A 189 -18.35 -22.69 9.05
C LYS A 189 -17.94 -21.66 8.01
N GLU A 190 -18.72 -20.60 7.88
CA GLU A 190 -18.36 -19.43 7.07
C GLU A 190 -17.50 -18.53 7.93
N GLU A 191 -16.27 -18.28 7.49
CA GLU A 191 -15.32 -17.36 8.11
C GLU A 191 -15.02 -16.24 7.12
N GLU A 192 -14.78 -15.03 7.61
CA GLU A 192 -14.36 -13.89 6.81
C GLU A 192 -12.84 -13.77 6.90
N ILE A 193 -12.16 -13.84 5.75
CA ILE A 193 -10.70 -13.78 5.66
C ILE A 193 -10.30 -12.56 4.84
N TYR A 194 -9.46 -11.70 5.43
CA TYR A 194 -8.96 -10.51 4.78
C TYR A 194 -7.84 -10.85 3.79
N VAL A 195 -7.76 -10.12 2.68
CA VAL A 195 -6.60 -10.14 1.79
C VAL A 195 -5.43 -9.53 2.55
N PRO A 196 -4.30 -10.22 2.72
CA PRO A 196 -3.21 -9.71 3.54
C PRO A 196 -2.50 -8.56 2.81
N PHE A 197 -2.35 -7.44 3.51
CA PHE A 197 -1.58 -6.28 3.08
C PHE A 197 -0.49 -5.98 4.12
N VAL A 198 0.69 -5.60 3.65
CA VAL A 198 1.71 -4.94 4.46
C VAL A 198 1.68 -3.45 4.14
N MET A 199 1.66 -2.65 5.19
CA MET A 199 1.67 -1.19 5.14
C MET A 199 3.02 -0.73 5.68
N LEU A 200 3.86 -0.14 4.83
CA LEU A 200 5.17 0.39 5.21
C LEU A 200 5.12 1.91 5.23
N THR A 201 5.22 2.48 6.43
CA THR A 201 5.12 3.93 6.67
C THR A 201 6.50 4.51 6.91
N GLY A 202 6.93 5.39 6.03
CA GLY A 202 8.17 6.16 6.15
C GLY A 202 7.89 7.62 6.50
N MET A 203 8.74 8.22 7.32
CA MET A 203 8.78 9.67 7.51
C MET A 203 10.20 10.16 7.78
N MET A 204 10.47 11.41 7.41
CA MET A 204 11.70 12.12 7.70
C MET A 204 11.39 13.28 8.66
N LEU A 205 12.12 13.36 9.76
CA LEU A 205 12.00 14.39 10.78
C LEU A 205 13.27 15.23 10.80
N ASP A 206 13.14 16.56 10.79
CA ASP A 206 14.25 17.50 10.95
C ASP A 206 14.70 17.55 12.42
N ASN A 207 15.97 17.27 12.71
CA ASN A 207 16.49 17.24 14.08
C ASN A 207 16.60 18.63 14.73
N ASP A 208 16.49 19.72 13.97
CA ASP A 208 16.37 21.08 14.53
C ASP A 208 14.96 21.33 15.11
N ILE A 209 13.96 20.52 14.70
CA ILE A 209 12.55 20.66 15.09
C ILE A 209 12.10 19.52 16.02
N PHE A 210 12.65 18.32 15.81
CA PHE A 210 12.24 17.09 16.47
C PHE A 210 13.40 16.43 17.22
N SER A 211 13.11 15.87 18.38
CA SER A 211 14.06 15.08 19.18
C SER A 211 13.36 13.92 19.87
N ASN A 212 14.14 13.02 20.48
CA ASN A 212 13.63 11.87 21.23
C ASN A 212 12.59 11.04 20.46
N VAL A 213 12.89 10.77 19.18
CA VAL A 213 12.00 10.05 18.28
C VAL A 213 11.93 8.57 18.67
N GLU A 214 10.72 8.04 18.74
CA GLU A 214 10.38 6.64 19.00
C GLU A 214 9.36 6.15 17.97
N VAL A 215 9.41 4.87 17.60
CA VAL A 215 8.45 4.24 16.68
C VAL A 215 8.07 2.85 17.19
N SER A 216 6.79 2.51 17.10
CA SER A 216 6.33 1.13 17.29
C SER A 216 6.54 0.31 16.01
N ASN A 217 6.94 -0.95 16.18
CA ASN A 217 7.01 -1.92 15.07
C ASN A 217 7.79 -1.38 13.86
N GLY A 218 8.95 -0.79 14.14
CA GLY A 218 9.71 -0.05 13.15
C GLY A 218 11.17 0.18 13.53
N LYS A 219 11.88 0.87 12.64
CA LYS A 219 13.28 1.23 12.78
C LYS A 219 13.45 2.73 12.63
N ILE A 220 14.45 3.25 13.35
CA ILE A 220 14.87 4.65 13.32
C ILE A 220 16.31 4.72 12.87
N ILE A 221 16.61 5.64 11.97
CA ILE A 221 17.97 5.93 11.51
C ILE A 221 18.18 7.43 11.59
N ASN A 222 19.29 7.84 12.19
CA ASN A 222 19.64 9.25 12.34
C ASN A 222 20.97 9.49 11.61
N ASP A 223 20.99 10.46 10.70
CA ASP A 223 22.16 10.82 9.89
C ASP A 223 22.92 12.04 10.44
N GLY A 224 22.51 12.54 11.62
CA GLY A 224 22.99 13.77 12.25
C GLY A 224 22.03 14.95 12.06
N SER A 225 21.52 15.16 10.85
CA SER A 225 20.63 16.30 10.52
C SER A 225 19.15 15.92 10.51
N HIS A 226 18.84 14.67 10.16
CA HIS A 226 17.49 14.15 10.09
C HIS A 226 17.38 12.83 10.85
N THR A 227 16.16 12.54 11.26
CA THR A 227 15.75 11.23 11.76
C THR A 227 14.75 10.63 10.78
N TYR A 228 15.12 9.51 10.18
CA TYR A 228 14.27 8.70 9.33
C TYR A 228 13.60 7.63 10.17
N VAL A 229 12.29 7.51 10.01
CA VAL A 229 11.48 6.50 10.69
C VAL A 229 10.81 5.64 9.64
N ALA A 230 10.89 4.32 9.81
CA ALA A 230 10.16 3.35 9.01
C ALA A 230 9.42 2.40 9.95
N GLY A 231 8.09 2.35 9.87
CA GLY A 231 7.25 1.40 10.62
C GLY A 231 6.43 0.54 9.69
N PHE A 232 6.01 -0.63 10.16
CA PHE A 232 5.14 -1.53 9.39
C PHE A 232 3.87 -1.92 10.15
N ALA A 233 2.82 -2.23 9.40
CA ALA A 233 1.57 -2.78 9.92
C ALA A 233 0.97 -3.81 8.94
N LEU A 234 0.20 -4.76 9.50
CA LEU A 234 -0.41 -5.91 8.84
C LEU A 234 -1.90 -5.97 9.19
N PRO A 235 -2.72 -5.00 8.73
CA PRO A 235 -4.10 -4.85 9.16
C PRO A 235 -4.96 -6.08 8.84
N GLY A 236 -5.57 -6.66 9.88
CA GLY A 236 -6.42 -7.86 9.79
C GLY A 236 -5.67 -9.19 9.87
N MET A 237 -4.33 -9.19 9.90
CA MET A 237 -3.54 -10.42 9.91
C MET A 237 -3.68 -11.22 11.21
N GLN A 238 -3.75 -10.55 12.38
CA GLN A 238 -3.98 -11.22 13.67
C GLN A 238 -5.24 -12.10 13.64
N SER A 239 -6.34 -11.51 13.14
CA SER A 239 -7.63 -12.19 12.98
C SER A 239 -7.55 -13.33 11.96
N ASN A 240 -6.92 -13.10 10.80
CA ASN A 240 -6.73 -14.12 9.76
C ASN A 240 -5.99 -15.34 10.27
N LEU A 241 -4.96 -15.16 11.12
CA LEU A 241 -4.18 -16.26 11.66
C LEU A 241 -4.81 -16.86 12.93
N ASN A 242 -5.82 -16.20 13.50
CA ASN A 242 -6.45 -16.54 14.78
C ASN A 242 -5.40 -16.82 15.86
N ILE A 243 -4.43 -15.91 15.96
CA ILE A 243 -3.40 -15.89 16.98
C ILE A 243 -3.92 -15.04 18.14
N ASP A 244 -3.70 -15.49 19.36
CA ASP A 244 -4.01 -14.70 20.54
C ASP A 244 -2.97 -13.59 20.67
N SER A 245 -3.41 -12.34 20.88
CA SER A 245 -2.48 -11.21 21.09
C SER A 245 -1.60 -11.40 22.32
N GLU A 246 -2.03 -12.20 23.29
CA GLU A 246 -1.20 -12.57 24.44
C GLU A 246 -0.02 -13.48 24.08
N ASP A 247 -0.16 -14.29 23.03
CA ASP A 247 0.90 -15.18 22.54
C ASP A 247 1.88 -14.42 21.63
N PHE A 248 1.34 -13.62 20.70
CA PHE A 248 2.11 -12.82 19.76
C PHE A 248 1.23 -11.69 19.20
N GLU A 249 1.74 -10.47 19.24
CA GLU A 249 1.07 -9.27 18.73
C GLU A 249 1.55 -8.95 17.31
N ILE A 250 0.67 -9.10 16.33
CA ILE A 250 0.91 -8.64 14.96
C ILE A 250 0.45 -7.18 14.87
N PRO A 251 1.34 -6.25 14.48
CA PRO A 251 1.00 -4.84 14.45
C PRO A 251 -0.03 -4.53 13.36
N ASP A 252 -1.07 -3.78 13.71
CA ASP A 252 -2.11 -3.28 12.80
C ASP A 252 -2.06 -1.75 12.62
N TYR A 253 -1.19 -1.06 13.36
CA TYR A 253 -0.90 0.37 13.26
C TYR A 253 0.60 0.65 13.42
N VAL A 254 1.00 1.88 13.05
CA VAL A 254 2.33 2.44 13.35
C VAL A 254 2.13 3.66 14.25
N GLU A 255 2.79 3.68 15.41
CA GLU A 255 2.80 4.84 16.32
C GLU A 255 4.20 5.44 16.34
N ILE A 256 4.26 6.76 16.17
CA ILE A 256 5.51 7.53 16.20
C ILE A 256 5.36 8.61 17.27
N THR A 257 6.34 8.70 18.16
CA THR A 257 6.41 9.79 19.14
C THR A 257 7.69 10.59 18.98
N ALA A 258 7.61 11.89 19.25
CA ALA A 258 8.76 12.77 19.25
C ALA A 258 8.49 13.97 20.15
N ASP A 259 9.54 14.56 20.71
CA ASP A 259 9.48 15.90 21.29
C ASP A 259 9.70 16.93 20.19
N THR A 260 8.93 18.01 20.19
CA THR A 260 9.08 19.10 19.22
C THR A 260 8.94 20.46 19.87
N ASP A 261 9.67 21.44 19.36
CA ASP A 261 9.55 22.84 19.78
C ASP A 261 8.66 23.67 18.84
N ASN A 262 8.41 23.19 17.63
CA ASN A 262 7.61 23.87 16.62
C ASN A 262 7.10 22.84 15.60
N PHE A 263 6.03 22.10 15.94
CA PHE A 263 5.56 21.00 15.11
C PHE A 263 5.27 21.44 13.67
N GLU A 264 5.95 20.83 12.72
CA GLU A 264 5.67 20.95 11.29
C GLU A 264 5.32 19.56 10.74
N ILE A 265 4.27 19.48 9.92
CA ILE A 265 3.88 18.21 9.31
C ILE A 265 4.99 17.77 8.35
N ALA A 266 5.72 16.75 8.76
CA ALA A 266 6.68 16.08 7.91
C ALA A 266 5.99 15.35 6.75
N THR A 267 6.67 15.26 5.62
CA THR A 267 6.19 14.41 4.51
C THR A 267 6.26 12.96 4.95
N THR A 268 5.10 12.28 4.94
CA THR A 268 4.97 10.86 5.21
C THR A 268 4.71 10.12 3.91
N LEU A 269 5.19 8.89 3.80
CA LEU A 269 4.94 8.02 2.66
C LEU A 269 4.52 6.64 3.17
N THR A 270 3.37 6.15 2.76
CA THR A 270 2.95 4.78 3.07
C THR A 270 2.85 3.95 1.81
N LEU A 271 3.67 2.91 1.68
CA LEU A 271 3.52 1.87 0.67
C LEU A 271 2.57 0.78 1.16
N ALA A 272 1.63 0.36 0.32
CA ALA A 272 0.78 -0.80 0.57
C ALA A 272 1.16 -1.91 -0.41
N THR A 273 1.22 -3.16 0.01
CA THR A 273 1.35 -4.26 -0.94
C THR A 273 0.83 -5.57 -0.36
N ASN A 274 0.22 -6.38 -1.21
CA ASN A 274 -0.16 -7.77 -0.93
C ASN A 274 0.75 -8.77 -1.65
N ASP A 275 1.56 -8.32 -2.61
CA ASP A 275 2.41 -9.18 -3.44
C ASP A 275 3.46 -9.93 -2.61
N MET A 276 3.91 -9.35 -1.49
CA MET A 276 4.83 -10.06 -0.57
C MET A 276 4.26 -11.38 -0.04
N PHE A 277 2.94 -11.54 -0.02
CA PHE A 277 2.29 -12.76 0.45
C PHE A 277 1.91 -13.72 -0.66
N SER A 278 2.12 -13.36 -1.94
CA SER A 278 1.72 -14.23 -3.07
C SER A 278 2.49 -15.55 -3.11
N ASP A 279 3.74 -15.52 -2.64
CA ASP A 279 4.66 -16.66 -2.69
C ASP A 279 4.76 -17.40 -1.34
N ILE A 280 4.08 -16.89 -0.30
CA ILE A 280 4.04 -17.54 1.01
C ILE A 280 2.97 -18.62 1.00
N ASP A 281 3.39 -19.87 1.08
CA ASP A 281 2.46 -20.98 1.35
C ASP A 281 2.15 -21.01 2.83
N PHE A 282 1.01 -20.44 3.20
CA PHE A 282 0.59 -20.43 4.59
C PHE A 282 0.21 -21.84 5.09
N SER A 283 0.08 -22.86 4.23
CA SER A 283 -0.63 -24.12 4.47
C SER A 283 -0.20 -24.96 5.69
N ASP A 284 1.03 -24.82 6.19
CA ASP A 284 1.57 -25.54 7.35
C ASP A 284 1.87 -24.58 8.51
N VAL A 285 1.38 -24.91 9.72
CA VAL A 285 1.18 -23.97 10.86
C VAL A 285 2.41 -23.72 11.71
N ASP A 286 3.23 -24.74 11.93
CA ASP A 286 4.39 -24.64 12.79
C ASP A 286 5.54 -23.88 12.09
N ASP A 287 5.54 -23.86 10.75
CA ASP A 287 6.48 -23.09 9.92
C ASP A 287 6.04 -21.63 9.66
N LYS A 288 4.88 -21.18 10.18
CA LYS A 288 4.28 -19.86 9.86
C LYS A 288 4.91 -18.68 10.55
N MET A 289 5.24 -18.83 11.83
CA MET A 289 5.83 -17.74 12.60
C MET A 289 7.28 -17.60 12.19
N ASP A 290 7.96 -18.72 11.97
CA ASP A 290 9.34 -18.71 11.47
C ASP A 290 9.37 -18.13 10.04
N SER A 291 8.53 -18.58 9.10
CA SER A 291 8.52 -18.01 7.74
C SER A 291 8.05 -16.55 7.67
N LEU A 292 7.06 -16.14 8.47
CA LEU A 292 6.65 -14.74 8.55
C LEU A 292 7.73 -13.89 9.19
N SER A 293 8.36 -14.38 10.27
CA SER A 293 9.49 -13.72 10.93
C SER A 293 10.68 -13.61 9.99
N ASP A 294 11.00 -14.66 9.24
CA ASP A 294 12.07 -14.69 8.25
C ASP A 294 11.76 -13.69 7.11
N SER A 295 10.52 -13.67 6.60
CA SER A 295 10.12 -12.71 5.56
C SER A 295 10.17 -11.26 6.04
N LEU A 296 9.78 -11.00 7.30
CA LEU A 296 9.90 -9.68 7.93
C LEU A 296 11.37 -9.32 8.20
N SER A 297 12.21 -10.30 8.54
CA SER A 297 13.65 -10.14 8.68
C SER A 297 14.30 -9.81 7.34
N ASP A 298 13.98 -10.56 6.28
CA ASP A 298 14.47 -10.32 4.92
C ASP A 298 14.06 -8.93 4.42
N LEU A 299 12.83 -8.49 4.71
CA LEU A 299 12.37 -7.15 4.40
C LEU A 299 13.17 -6.08 5.16
N THR A 300 13.47 -6.34 6.43
CA THR A 300 14.30 -5.46 7.27
C THR A 300 15.71 -5.36 6.70
N ASP A 301 16.34 -6.50 6.37
CA ASP A 301 17.67 -6.56 5.78
C ASP A 301 17.74 -5.86 4.42
N ALA A 302 16.70 -6.04 3.58
CA ALA A 302 16.60 -5.36 2.29
C ALA A 302 16.47 -3.83 2.46
N ALA A 303 15.71 -3.38 3.45
CA ALA A 303 15.59 -1.96 3.77
C ALA A 303 16.92 -1.39 4.28
N GLU A 304 17.65 -2.11 5.14
CA GLU A 304 18.99 -1.73 5.60
C GLU A 304 19.97 -1.57 4.44
N GLN A 305 20.02 -2.54 3.53
CA GLN A 305 20.89 -2.47 2.34
C GLN A 305 20.55 -1.28 1.43
N LEU A 306 19.26 -0.96 1.28
CA LEU A 306 18.82 0.19 0.49
C LEU A 306 19.29 1.51 1.11
N ILE A 307 19.23 1.62 2.44
CA ILE A 307 19.70 2.79 3.19
C ILE A 307 21.22 2.93 3.05
N ASP A 308 21.98 1.86 3.26
CA ASP A 308 23.43 1.85 3.11
C ASP A 308 23.85 2.23 1.68
N GLY A 309 23.17 1.67 0.67
CA GLY A 309 23.40 2.01 -0.73
C GLY A 309 23.10 3.47 -1.07
N SER A 310 22.04 4.03 -0.47
CA SER A 310 21.67 5.44 -0.66
C SER A 310 22.65 6.38 0.03
N SER A 311 23.13 6.03 1.22
CA SER A 311 24.19 6.77 1.93
C SER A 311 25.50 6.76 1.14
N ALA A 312 25.91 5.61 0.61
CA ALA A 312 27.10 5.50 -0.24
C ALA A 312 26.98 6.34 -1.52
N LEU A 313 25.79 6.41 -2.12
CA LEU A 313 25.53 7.30 -3.27
C LEU A 313 25.68 8.78 -2.89
N TYR A 314 25.12 9.19 -1.75
CA TYR A 314 25.22 10.55 -1.24
C TYR A 314 26.68 10.97 -1.00
N ASP A 315 27.48 10.13 -0.34
CA ASP A 315 28.91 10.36 -0.11
C ASP A 315 29.69 10.47 -1.43
N GLY A 316 29.32 9.64 -2.41
CA GLY A 316 29.87 9.69 -3.76
C GLY A 316 29.57 11.01 -4.48
N LEU A 317 28.34 11.52 -4.35
CA LEU A 317 27.92 12.80 -4.93
C LEU A 317 28.64 13.98 -4.26
N ASN A 318 28.79 13.98 -2.94
CA ASN A 318 29.57 14.99 -2.22
C ASN A 318 31.04 14.98 -2.61
N THR A 319 31.66 13.79 -2.69
CA THR A 319 33.04 13.65 -3.16
C THR A 319 33.21 14.17 -4.58
N LEU A 320 32.23 13.93 -5.45
CA LEU A 320 32.25 14.45 -6.82
C LEU A 320 32.16 15.99 -6.82
N LEU A 321 31.23 16.56 -6.05
CA LEU A 321 31.06 18.01 -5.93
C LEU A 321 32.35 18.69 -5.44
N ASP A 322 32.96 18.16 -4.38
CA ASP A 322 34.20 18.67 -3.80
C ASP A 322 35.39 18.61 -4.77
N LYS A 323 35.40 17.63 -5.69
CA LYS A 323 36.45 17.49 -6.72
C LYS A 323 36.14 18.24 -8.01
N SER A 324 34.92 18.73 -8.18
CA SER A 324 34.46 19.44 -9.38
C SER A 324 34.51 20.97 -9.22
N GLY A 325 34.70 21.46 -7.99
CA GLY A 325 34.99 22.88 -7.68
C GLY A 325 36.49 23.15 -7.60
#